data_AF-A0A842MB56-F1
#
_entry.id   AF-A0A842MB56-F1
#
_cell.length_a   1.000
_cell.length_b   1.000
_cell.length_c   1.000
_cell.angle_alpha   90.00
_cell.angle_beta   90.00
_cell.angle_gamma   90.00
#
_symmetry.space_group_name_H-M   'P 1'
#
loop_
_entity.id
_entity.type
_entity.pdbx_description
1 polymer ?
#
loop_
_entity_poly.entity_id
_entity_poly.type
_entity_poly.pdbx_seq_one_letter_code
_entity_poly.pdbx_strand_id
1 'polypeptide(L)'
;MDRLKAALDKVLEKDCDMAVISKNENIFYLTGFKPSTRAFLILVDEPFLMVTRMDIDEAENSSIDVFEFKKSKDVKEKIESLSPMAVIFEPSLPIGTFSKLKGSFKFIIEDIIG
;
A
#
# COMPACT_ATOMS: atom_id res chain seq x y z
N MET A 1 0.88 6.89 -19.69
CA MET A 1 0.40 5.69 -18.96
C MET A 1 0.33 6.06 -17.50
N ASP A 2 -0.79 5.81 -16.87
CA ASP A 2 -0.94 5.96 -15.43
C ASP A 2 -0.01 4.95 -14.72
N ARG A 3 0.89 5.45 -13.86
CA ARG A 3 1.89 4.65 -13.16
C ARG A 3 1.24 3.67 -12.19
N LEU A 4 0.11 4.05 -11.58
CA LEU A 4 -0.66 3.19 -10.68
C LEU A 4 -1.21 2.00 -11.44
N LYS A 5 -1.81 2.24 -12.61
CA LYS A 5 -2.34 1.18 -13.47
C LYS A 5 -1.24 0.19 -13.89
N ALA A 6 -0.11 0.69 -14.36
CA ALA A 6 1.01 -0.17 -14.76
C ALA A 6 1.58 -0.99 -13.58
N ALA A 7 1.59 -0.43 -12.37
CA ALA A 7 1.98 -1.18 -11.18
C ALA A 7 0.93 -2.25 -10.81
N LEU A 8 -0.37 -1.93 -10.92
CA LEU A 8 -1.45 -2.87 -10.64
C LEU A 8 -1.44 -4.03 -11.65
N ASP A 9 -1.21 -3.76 -12.93
CA ASP A 9 -1.10 -4.80 -13.97
C ASP A 9 -0.02 -5.83 -13.58
N LYS A 10 1.13 -5.40 -13.04
CA LYS A 10 2.18 -6.30 -12.53
C LYS A 10 1.74 -7.13 -11.31
N VAL A 11 0.87 -6.59 -10.45
CA VAL A 11 0.31 -7.35 -9.33
C VAL A 11 -0.59 -8.47 -9.85
N LEU A 12 -1.45 -8.16 -10.82
CA LEU A 12 -2.38 -9.11 -11.42
C LEU A 12 -1.67 -10.20 -12.23
N GLU A 13 -0.58 -9.87 -12.93
CA GLU A 13 0.29 -10.84 -13.62
C GLU A 13 0.92 -11.89 -12.67
N LYS A 14 0.91 -11.65 -11.36
CA LYS A 14 1.46 -12.53 -10.32
C LYS A 14 0.39 -13.33 -9.58
N ASP A 15 -0.83 -13.37 -10.11
CA ASP A 15 -1.98 -14.00 -9.46
C ASP A 15 -2.22 -13.47 -8.03
N CYS A 16 -1.94 -12.19 -7.80
CA CYS A 16 -2.16 -11.49 -6.54
C CYS A 16 -3.27 -10.45 -6.69
N ASP A 17 -4.02 -10.20 -5.62
CA ASP A 17 -5.17 -9.29 -5.66
C ASP A 17 -4.77 -7.85 -5.37
N MET A 18 -3.66 -7.66 -4.64
CA MET A 18 -3.19 -6.33 -4.22
C MET A 18 -1.72 -6.32 -3.82
N ALA A 19 -1.16 -5.12 -3.70
CA ALA A 19 0.15 -4.89 -3.12
C ALA A 19 0.13 -3.83 -2.01
N VAL A 20 0.98 -4.02 -1.00
CA VAL A 20 1.22 -3.05 0.08
C VAL A 20 2.55 -2.37 -0.18
N ILE A 21 2.47 -1.11 -0.64
CA ILE A 21 3.62 -0.24 -0.87
C ILE A 21 3.82 0.62 0.38
N SER A 22 5.04 0.63 0.91
CA SER A 22 5.43 1.27 2.17
C SER A 22 6.69 2.12 2.04
N LYS A 23 7.46 1.94 0.97
CA LYS A 23 8.66 2.73 0.68
C LYS A 23 8.26 4.12 0.18
N ASN A 24 8.71 5.16 0.88
CA ASN A 24 8.31 6.55 0.59
C ASN A 24 8.65 6.97 -0.85
N GLU A 25 9.78 6.51 -1.41
CA GLU A 25 10.15 6.79 -2.79
C GLU A 25 9.16 6.20 -3.79
N ASN A 26 8.66 4.99 -3.52
CA ASN A 26 7.72 4.29 -4.38
C ASN A 26 6.31 4.91 -4.27
N ILE A 27 5.90 5.29 -3.06
CA ILE A 27 4.66 6.06 -2.87
C ILE A 27 4.73 7.36 -3.66
N PHE A 28 5.79 8.16 -3.49
CA PHE A 28 5.95 9.42 -4.23
C PHE A 28 5.98 9.21 -5.75
N TYR A 29 6.68 8.18 -6.24
CA TYR A 29 6.73 7.87 -7.66
C TYR A 29 5.34 7.59 -8.26
N LEU A 30 4.50 6.86 -7.52
CA LEU A 30 3.17 6.46 -7.96
C LEU A 30 2.11 7.54 -7.80
N THR A 31 2.16 8.31 -6.71
CA THR A 31 1.04 9.18 -6.29
C THR A 31 1.37 10.67 -6.34
N GLY A 32 2.66 11.03 -6.40
CA GLY A 32 3.13 12.41 -6.22
C GLY A 32 3.10 12.90 -4.77
N PHE A 33 2.48 12.15 -3.85
CA PHE A 33 2.48 12.46 -2.41
C PHE A 33 3.77 11.94 -1.78
N LYS A 34 4.48 12.81 -1.04
CA LYS A 34 5.70 12.46 -0.32
C LYS A 34 5.41 12.33 1.17
N PRO A 35 5.35 11.10 1.73
CA PRO A 35 5.10 10.93 3.15
C PRO A 35 6.19 11.60 4.00
N SER A 36 5.79 12.43 4.98
CA SER A 36 6.72 12.92 6.00
C SER A 36 6.95 11.87 7.09
N THR A 37 5.95 11.00 7.29
CA THR A 37 6.00 9.89 8.25
C THR A 37 5.69 8.56 7.56
N ARG A 38 5.28 7.55 8.33
CA ARG A 38 4.93 6.24 7.79
C ARG A 38 3.61 6.34 7.03
N ALA A 39 3.59 5.86 5.79
CA ALA A 39 2.40 5.71 4.97
C ALA A 39 2.37 4.34 4.32
N PHE A 40 1.18 3.93 3.86
CA PHE A 40 0.98 2.74 3.05
C PHE A 40 0.11 3.11 1.86
N LEU A 41 0.55 2.81 0.65
CA LEU A 41 -0.32 2.77 -0.51
C LEU A 41 -0.78 1.32 -0.69
N ILE A 42 -2.10 1.13 -0.68
CA ILE A 42 -2.73 -0.15 -1.00
C ILE A 42 -3.08 -0.11 -2.48
N LEU A 43 -2.33 -0.88 -3.27
CA LEU A 43 -2.50 -0.96 -4.71
C LEU A 43 -3.48 -2.09 -5.03
N VAL A 44 -4.68 -1.70 -5.44
CA VAL A 44 -5.83 -2.53 -5.85
C VAL A 44 -6.58 -1.75 -6.94
N ASP A 45 -7.66 -2.30 -7.51
CA ASP A 45 -8.47 -1.66 -8.56
C ASP A 45 -8.76 -0.18 -8.30
N GLU A 46 -9.19 0.15 -7.08
CA GLU A 46 -9.31 1.52 -6.57
C GLU A 46 -8.22 1.74 -5.50
N PRO A 47 -7.03 2.25 -5.87
CA PRO A 47 -5.93 2.39 -4.94
C PRO A 47 -6.23 3.46 -3.89
N PHE A 48 -5.70 3.29 -2.68
CA PHE A 48 -5.86 4.26 -1.60
C PHE A 48 -4.62 4.37 -0.72
N LEU A 49 -4.44 5.54 -0.13
CA LEU A 49 -3.41 5.84 0.85
C LEU A 49 -3.93 5.64 2.27
N MET A 50 -3.12 5.01 3.10
CA MET A 50 -3.27 5.04 4.56
C MET A 50 -2.11 5.85 5.13
N VAL A 51 -2.43 6.96 5.79
CA VAL A 51 -1.44 7.91 6.32
C VAL A 51 -1.67 8.16 7.81
N THR A 52 -0.67 8.69 8.51
CA THR A 52 -0.88 9.19 9.86
C THR A 52 -1.59 10.54 9.82
N ARG A 53 -2.17 10.97 10.95
CA ARG A 53 -2.80 12.28 11.11
C ARG A 53 -1.94 13.46 10.64
N MET A 54 -0.62 13.35 10.74
CA MET A 54 0.32 14.41 10.35
C MET A 54 0.37 14.64 8.84
N ASP A 55 0.01 13.63 8.06
CA ASP A 55 0.15 13.61 6.60
C ASP A 55 -1.20 13.70 5.87
N ILE A 56 -2.34 13.75 6.58
CA ILE A 56 -3.69 13.76 5.97
C ILE A 56 -3.87 14.94 5.01
N ASP A 57 -3.70 16.18 5.52
CA ASP A 57 -3.99 17.39 4.75
C ASP A 57 -3.14 17.47 3.47
N GLU A 58 -1.89 16.98 3.52
CA GLU A 58 -1.01 16.92 2.36
C GLU A 58 -1.40 15.79 1.39
N ALA A 59 -1.76 14.61 1.91
CA ALA A 59 -2.16 13.47 1.11
C ALA A 59 -3.50 13.69 0.39
N GLU A 60 -4.43 14.44 0.98
CA GLU A 60 -5.73 14.79 0.37
C GLU A 60 -5.59 15.68 -0.87
N ASN A 61 -4.43 16.30 -1.09
CA ASN A 61 -4.12 17.00 -2.35
C ASN A 61 -3.81 16.03 -3.50
N SER A 62 -3.65 14.73 -3.23
CA SER A 62 -3.51 13.70 -4.26
C SER A 62 -4.86 13.30 -4.86
N SER A 63 -4.86 12.72 -6.06
CA SER A 63 -6.08 12.21 -6.71
C SER A 63 -6.50 10.82 -6.21
N ILE A 64 -6.06 10.43 -5.01
CA ILE A 64 -6.19 9.08 -4.45
C ILE A 64 -6.91 9.18 -3.12
N ASP A 65 -7.80 8.24 -2.83
CA ASP A 65 -8.51 8.19 -1.55
C ASP A 65 -7.53 8.07 -0.37
N VAL A 66 -7.78 8.83 0.69
CA VAL A 66 -6.91 8.90 1.87
C VAL A 66 -7.66 8.45 3.12
N PHE A 67 -7.04 7.58 3.90
CA PHE A 67 -7.54 7.09 5.17
C PHE A 67 -6.51 7.33 6.29
N GLU A 68 -6.96 7.76 7.46
CA GLU A 68 -6.11 7.83 8.65
C GLU A 68 -5.87 6.43 9.23
N PHE A 69 -4.63 6.13 9.61
CA PHE A 69 -4.32 5.04 10.54
C PHE A 69 -3.58 5.56 11.77
N LYS A 70 -3.86 4.95 12.94
CA LYS A 70 -3.19 5.28 14.22
C LYS A 70 -2.19 4.20 14.61
N LYS A 71 -2.41 2.95 14.19
CA LYS A 71 -1.56 1.79 14.46
C LYS A 71 -1.59 0.82 13.28
N SER A 72 -0.58 -0.05 13.19
CA SER A 72 -0.52 -1.09 12.14
C SER A 72 -1.74 -2.01 12.10
N LYS A 73 -2.45 -2.16 13.22
CA LYS A 73 -3.70 -2.94 13.27
C LYS A 73 -4.79 -2.34 12.36
N ASP A 74 -4.90 -1.02 12.28
CA ASP A 74 -5.92 -0.36 11.46
C ASP A 74 -5.66 -0.62 9.97
N VAL A 75 -4.38 -0.62 9.58
CA VAL A 75 -3.94 -0.97 8.21
C VAL A 75 -4.26 -2.43 7.89
N LYS A 76 -3.96 -3.34 8.82
CA LYS A 76 -4.31 -4.76 8.67
C LYS A 76 -5.81 -4.96 8.51
N GLU A 77 -6.62 -4.33 9.36
CA GLU A 77 -8.09 -4.45 9.31
C GLU A 77 -8.65 -3.92 7.97
N LYS A 78 -8.09 -2.83 7.44
CA LYS A 78 -8.45 -2.31 6.12
C LYS A 78 -8.10 -3.30 5.00
N ILE A 79 -6.91 -3.90 5.03
CA ILE A 79 -6.51 -4.95 4.06
C ILE A 79 -7.45 -6.15 4.16
N GLU A 80 -7.71 -6.66 5.37
CA GLU A 80 -8.60 -7.82 5.58
C GLU A 80 -10.05 -7.53 5.18
N SER A 81 -10.54 -6.28 5.30
CA SER A 81 -11.88 -5.90 4.84
C SER A 81 -12.08 -6.03 3.34
N LEU A 82 -10.99 -5.98 2.56
CA LEU A 82 -11.01 -6.22 1.11
C LEU A 82 -11.05 -7.71 0.77
N SER A 83 -10.90 -8.60 1.77
CA SER A 83 -10.91 -10.05 1.63
C SER A 83 -9.95 -10.60 0.54
N PRO A 84 -8.67 -10.16 0.47
CA PRO A 84 -7.74 -10.68 -0.52
C PRO A 84 -7.44 -12.15 -0.29
N MET A 85 -7.24 -12.89 -1.37
CA MET A 85 -6.67 -14.23 -1.36
C MET A 85 -5.14 -14.18 -1.29
N ALA A 86 -4.51 -13.24 -2.00
CA ALA A 86 -3.05 -13.09 -2.09
C ALA A 86 -2.60 -11.63 -2.13
N VAL A 87 -1.58 -11.30 -1.33
CA VAL A 87 -1.06 -9.93 -1.15
C VAL A 87 0.46 -9.87 -1.38
N ILE A 88 0.92 -8.92 -2.19
CA ILE A 88 2.34 -8.60 -2.34
C ILE A 88 2.76 -7.61 -1.26
N PHE A 89 3.91 -7.84 -0.62
CA PHE A 89 4.59 -6.86 0.22
C PHE A 89 5.94 -6.48 -0.37
N GLU A 90 6.28 -5.20 -0.30
CA GLU A 90 7.61 -4.75 -0.72
C GLU A 90 8.72 -5.36 0.16
N PRO A 91 9.87 -5.75 -0.41
CA PRO A 91 11.02 -6.25 0.34
C PRO A 91 11.57 -5.24 1.36
N SER A 92 11.38 -3.95 1.11
CA SER A 92 11.80 -2.87 2.02
C SER A 92 10.94 -2.74 3.28
N LEU A 93 9.79 -3.43 3.36
CA LEU A 93 8.93 -3.38 4.53
C LEU A 93 9.62 -4.02 5.74
N PRO A 94 9.84 -3.29 6.85
CA PRO A 94 10.50 -3.87 8.02
C PRO A 94 9.76 -5.09 8.55
N ILE A 95 10.49 -6.16 8.90
CA ILE A 95 9.92 -7.46 9.32
C ILE A 95 8.91 -7.34 10.48
N GLY A 96 9.14 -6.42 11.41
CA GLY A 96 8.23 -6.15 12.53
C GLY A 96 6.92 -5.48 12.09
N THR A 97 6.93 -4.69 11.02
CA THR A 97 5.72 -4.14 10.39
C THR A 97 5.02 -5.21 9.57
N PHE A 98 5.75 -5.94 8.73
CA PHE A 98 5.21 -7.09 7.97
C PHE A 98 4.47 -8.08 8.89
N SER A 99 5.08 -8.45 10.02
CA SER A 99 4.47 -9.38 10.99
C SER A 99 3.16 -8.88 11.58
N LYS A 100 2.93 -7.56 11.62
CA LYS A 100 1.69 -6.95 12.08
C LYS A 100 0.65 -6.79 10.98
N LEU A 101 1.07 -6.73 9.71
CA LEU A 101 0.18 -6.58 8.56
C LEU A 101 -0.24 -7.92 7.95
N LYS A 102 0.58 -8.97 8.07
CA LYS A 102 0.23 -10.29 7.55
C LYS A 102 -1.08 -10.78 8.19
N GLY A 103 -2.01 -11.18 7.34
CA GLY A 103 -3.32 -11.73 7.70
C GLY A 103 -3.39 -13.24 7.47
N SER A 104 -4.61 -13.73 7.27
CA SER A 104 -4.88 -15.12 6.87
C SER A 104 -4.73 -15.38 5.37
N PHE A 105 -4.45 -14.33 4.58
CA PHE A 105 -4.22 -14.42 3.14
C PHE A 105 -2.82 -14.97 2.80
N LYS A 106 -2.66 -15.49 1.58
CA LYS A 106 -1.34 -15.81 1.04
C LYS A 106 -0.54 -14.53 0.86
N PHE A 107 0.78 -14.59 1.00
CA PHE A 107 1.63 -13.45 0.72
C PHE A 107 2.84 -13.86 -0.09
N ILE A 108 3.34 -12.91 -0.87
CA ILE A 108 4.67 -12.96 -1.48
C ILE A 108 5.41 -11.66 -1.18
N ILE A 109 6.75 -11.74 -1.18
CA ILE A 109 7.63 -10.60 -1.01
C ILE A 109 8.29 -10.35 -2.35
N GLU A 110 7.93 -9.24 -3.01
CA GLU A 110 8.40 -8.93 -4.35
C GLU A 110 8.40 -7.42 -4.58
N ASP A 111 9.37 -6.94 -5.34
CA ASP A 111 9.41 -5.54 -5.78
C ASP A 111 8.65 -5.40 -7.11
N ILE A 112 7.60 -4.59 -7.11
CA ILE A 112 6.79 -4.31 -8.30
C ILE A 112 7.11 -2.94 -8.91
N ILE A 113 7.92 -2.14 -8.22
CA ILE A 113 8.32 -0.78 -8.63
C ILE A 113 9.80 -0.82 -9.04
N GLY A 114 10.02 -0.95 -10.34
CA GLY A 114 11.33 -0.94 -10.98
C GLY A 114 11.31 -0.09 -12.24
#